data_AF-A0A7C4YSC0-F1
#
_entry.id   AF-A0A7C4YSC0-F1
#
_cell.length_a   1.000
_cell.length_b   1.000
_cell.length_c   1.000
_cell.angle_alpha   90.00
_cell.angle_beta   90.00
_cell.angle_gamma   90.00
#
_symmetry.space_group_name_H-M   'P 1'
#
loop_
_entity.id
_entity.type
_entity.pdbx_description
1 polymer ?
#
loop_
_entity_poly.entity_id
_entity_poly.type
_entity_poly.pdbx_seq_one_letter_code
_entity_poly.pdbx_strand_id
1 'polypeptide(L)'
;MKKYIIFLFISLFVFAEMEKIDGYIDIPSGYIPNQGFYLNVSGGYEIGQVPQDIDKYNLNASLNFVFPKFEGLLAYYRVQDWTIDLKYLLFSKKVYSLSMGIDRITYRKYITPLGGGDTYTSGYLDEQYRTRPQERFSIYVVNTYKPFDFVELTAGIGRGKYVGYGPRSRYFNIDYFLTKSDTSNYHPDYSFGLFWGLRVKILPFLSGVIEFDGRDVNGGIGFNFGNYYFNLCLTKIEQISDIVDRNVRFNFSFGGKVYGIAQKKTGFIIVRVYDDETKLPLQCVIELTDLKTNKTKSFVVNEQGVAQILTEEGSYKLVFKKENYVQKTGKVKVVKDKKIDIKIGLKRILSPEETLVESKLNEVKELINSGRLNEANNLINECMKIIPGYSKTVALQKELKDLIKIKVDSLNNLASQYEKTNPEIGIRYLEEILKITPNDESVKSRIDALKIMIASKTKPVTPPPQVKPEKPKEIPKTQTQKPSQEEINNWYKEAVNLYLQGKYKESKTLLEKILKYDPTNEKAKKYLEKVKEKI
;
A
#
# COMPACT_ATOMS: atom_id res chain seq x y z
N MET A 1 -55.21 17.46 14.24
CA MET A 1 -54.61 16.41 15.12
C MET A 1 -53.11 16.24 14.90
N LYS A 2 -52.59 15.55 13.86
CA LYS A 2 -51.15 15.16 13.77
C LYS A 2 -50.09 16.24 14.11
N LYS A 3 -50.26 17.51 13.68
CA LYS A 3 -49.32 18.60 14.03
C LYS A 3 -49.29 18.96 15.53
N TYR A 4 -50.40 18.77 16.26
CA TYR A 4 -50.48 19.06 17.69
C TYR A 4 -49.88 17.95 18.57
N ILE A 5 -49.84 16.70 18.10
CA ILE A 5 -49.26 15.57 18.85
C ILE A 5 -47.75 15.79 19.08
N ILE A 6 -47.05 16.38 18.11
CA ILE A 6 -45.61 16.72 18.24
C ILE A 6 -45.42 17.81 19.30
N PHE A 7 -46.29 18.82 19.36
CA PHE A 7 -46.25 19.85 20.40
C PHE A 7 -46.65 19.30 21.78
N LEU A 8 -47.61 18.37 21.84
CA LEU A 8 -48.05 17.73 23.08
C LEU A 8 -46.96 16.85 23.73
N PHE A 9 -46.09 16.25 22.92
CA PHE A 9 -44.90 15.54 23.40
C PHE A 9 -43.78 16.46 23.89
N ILE A 10 -43.76 17.72 23.47
CA ILE A 10 -42.83 18.74 23.98
C ILE A 10 -43.33 19.32 25.32
N SER A 11 -44.63 19.19 25.63
CA SER A 11 -45.26 19.75 26.83
C SER A 11 -45.48 18.76 27.99
N LEU A 12 -44.64 17.72 28.14
CA LEU A 12 -44.81 16.67 29.17
C LEU A 12 -43.56 16.44 30.05
N PHE A 13 -43.29 17.44 30.89
CA PHE A 13 -42.78 17.35 32.28
C PHE A 13 -41.71 16.31 32.66
N VAL A 14 -40.40 16.58 32.51
CA VAL A 14 -39.28 15.92 33.24
C VAL A 14 -37.94 16.67 33.09
N PHE A 15 -37.06 16.78 34.12
CA PHE A 15 -36.11 17.95 34.25
C PHE A 15 -34.62 17.78 34.87
N ALA A 16 -33.48 17.49 34.15
CA ALA A 16 -32.10 17.16 34.71
C ALA A 16 -30.79 17.68 34.03
N GLU A 17 -29.64 17.29 34.64
CA GLU A 17 -28.19 17.60 34.45
C GLU A 17 -27.40 16.92 33.30
N MET A 18 -27.87 15.84 32.66
CA MET A 18 -27.03 15.05 31.74
C MET A 18 -26.95 15.59 30.29
N GLU A 19 -25.97 16.46 30.02
CA GLU A 19 -25.86 17.21 28.75
C GLU A 19 -25.10 16.51 27.60
N LYS A 20 -24.15 15.61 27.89
CA LYS A 20 -23.11 15.16 26.94
C LYS A 20 -23.30 13.71 26.46
N ILE A 21 -23.03 13.47 25.16
CA ILE A 21 -23.22 12.16 24.50
C ILE A 21 -22.17 11.13 24.91
N ASP A 22 -20.92 11.56 25.07
CA ASP A 22 -19.76 10.72 25.41
C ASP A 22 -19.02 11.20 26.67
N GLY A 23 -19.67 12.08 27.43
CA GLY A 23 -19.39 12.22 28.86
C GLY A 23 -19.89 11.00 29.63
N TYR A 24 -19.73 11.04 30.95
CA TYR A 24 -20.21 10.02 31.87
C TYR A 24 -21.59 10.43 32.42
N ILE A 25 -21.62 11.19 33.51
CA ILE A 25 -22.81 11.91 33.99
C ILE A 25 -22.56 13.41 33.83
N ASP A 26 -21.54 13.98 34.48
CA ASP A 26 -21.06 15.35 34.21
C ASP A 26 -19.60 15.41 33.70
N ILE A 27 -18.75 14.37 33.89
CA ILE A 27 -17.37 14.41 33.37
C ILE A 27 -17.29 14.12 31.85
N PRO A 28 -16.39 14.78 31.10
CA PRO A 28 -16.10 14.46 29.71
C PRO A 28 -15.26 13.19 29.61
N SER A 29 -15.21 12.55 28.44
CA SER A 29 -14.21 11.53 28.13
C SER A 29 -13.15 12.03 27.15
N GLY A 30 -12.00 11.33 27.10
CA GLY A 30 -10.93 11.54 26.12
C GLY A 30 -11.26 11.03 24.71
N TYR A 31 -12.49 10.55 24.46
CA TYR A 31 -12.97 10.16 23.13
C TYR A 31 -13.79 11.30 22.47
N ILE A 32 -14.26 11.04 21.24
CA ILE A 32 -15.22 11.89 20.50
C ILE A 32 -16.25 10.94 19.84
N PRO A 33 -17.54 11.33 19.70
CA PRO A 33 -18.57 10.48 19.12
C PRO A 33 -18.41 10.20 17.62
N ASN A 34 -19.33 9.41 17.06
CA ASN A 34 -19.45 9.25 15.60
C ASN A 34 -19.92 10.57 14.97
N GLN A 35 -19.24 11.05 13.92
CA GLN A 35 -19.53 12.35 13.26
C GLN A 35 -21.01 12.55 12.89
N GLY A 36 -21.56 13.73 13.20
CA GLY A 36 -22.98 14.03 13.01
C GLY A 36 -23.51 15.12 13.94
N PHE A 37 -24.82 15.37 13.85
CA PHE A 37 -25.56 16.24 14.77
C PHE A 37 -26.45 15.38 15.66
N TYR A 38 -26.58 15.82 16.91
CA TYR A 38 -27.27 15.08 17.97
C TYR A 38 -28.11 16.06 18.79
N LEU A 39 -29.32 15.62 19.17
CA LEU A 39 -30.20 16.33 20.10
C LEU A 39 -30.30 15.50 21.38
N ASN A 40 -30.25 16.16 22.54
CA ASN A 40 -30.40 15.54 23.85
C ASN A 40 -31.29 16.40 24.76
N VAL A 41 -32.03 15.72 25.63
CA VAL A 41 -32.91 16.31 26.65
C VAL A 41 -32.71 15.51 27.94
N SER A 42 -32.53 16.18 29.06
CA SER A 42 -32.26 15.55 30.35
C SER A 42 -33.37 15.84 31.37
N GLY A 43 -33.76 14.82 32.16
CA GLY A 43 -34.87 14.89 33.12
C GLY A 43 -34.66 14.35 34.56
N GLY A 44 -35.10 15.04 35.63
CA GLY A 44 -34.70 14.75 37.02
C GLY A 44 -35.33 15.64 38.09
N TYR A 45 -34.91 15.40 39.34
CA TYR A 45 -35.66 15.76 40.55
C TYR A 45 -34.83 15.60 41.85
N GLU A 46 -34.96 16.54 42.79
CA GLU A 46 -34.27 16.51 44.09
C GLU A 46 -34.98 15.68 45.17
N ILE A 47 -34.27 14.71 45.75
CA ILE A 47 -34.75 13.76 46.76
C ILE A 47 -34.44 14.32 48.17
N GLY A 48 -35.20 15.35 48.56
CA GLY A 48 -35.05 15.98 49.87
C GLY A 48 -36.24 16.83 50.32
N GLN A 49 -36.13 17.36 51.53
CA GLN A 49 -36.89 18.54 51.99
C GLN A 49 -36.18 19.79 51.46
N VAL A 50 -36.53 20.18 50.24
CA VAL A 50 -36.00 21.37 49.60
C VAL A 50 -36.71 22.61 50.17
N PRO A 51 -36.00 23.70 50.51
CA PRO A 51 -36.61 24.99 50.82
C PRO A 51 -37.56 25.45 49.70
N GLN A 52 -38.64 26.17 50.04
CA GLN A 52 -39.71 26.49 49.09
C GLN A 52 -39.27 27.38 47.91
N ASP A 53 -38.15 28.08 48.04
CA ASP A 53 -37.63 29.05 47.06
C ASP A 53 -36.63 28.46 46.04
N ILE A 54 -36.45 27.13 45.99
CA ILE A 54 -35.45 26.46 45.13
C ILE A 54 -36.12 25.51 44.13
N ASP A 55 -35.69 25.59 42.86
CA ASP A 55 -36.16 24.74 41.77
C ASP A 55 -35.84 23.25 42.02
N LYS A 56 -36.87 22.51 42.45
CA LYS A 56 -36.82 21.06 42.70
C LYS A 56 -36.62 20.21 41.42
N TYR A 57 -36.63 20.85 40.24
CA TYR A 57 -36.63 20.25 38.91
C TYR A 57 -35.95 21.19 37.89
N ASN A 58 -35.17 20.68 36.91
CA ASN A 58 -34.38 21.52 35.98
C ASN A 58 -34.27 21.04 34.50
N LEU A 59 -35.20 21.39 33.61
CA LEU A 59 -35.29 20.82 32.24
C LEU A 59 -34.32 21.50 31.28
N ASN A 60 -33.37 20.69 30.81
CA ASN A 60 -32.26 21.12 29.98
C ASN A 60 -32.26 20.41 28.63
N ALA A 61 -31.75 21.09 27.60
CA ALA A 61 -31.60 20.55 26.26
C ALA A 61 -30.24 20.92 25.67
N SER A 62 -29.66 20.02 24.88
CA SER A 62 -28.38 20.24 24.20
C SER A 62 -28.39 19.79 22.74
N LEU A 63 -27.65 20.53 21.91
CA LEU A 63 -27.40 20.26 20.50
C LEU A 63 -25.89 20.11 20.28
N ASN A 64 -25.41 18.88 20.03
CA ASN A 64 -24.00 18.62 19.76
C ASN A 64 -23.74 18.51 18.26
N PHE A 65 -22.57 18.99 17.85
CA PHE A 65 -22.05 18.92 16.49
C PHE A 65 -20.66 18.29 16.50
N VAL A 66 -20.57 17.10 15.90
CA VAL A 66 -19.40 16.21 15.99
C VAL A 66 -18.72 16.08 14.62
N PHE A 67 -17.46 16.49 14.57
CA PHE A 67 -16.60 16.55 13.39
C PHE A 67 -15.30 15.74 13.61
N PRO A 68 -14.48 15.49 12.58
CA PRO A 68 -13.17 14.85 12.77
C PRO A 68 -12.31 15.61 13.80
N LYS A 69 -11.92 14.92 14.89
CA LYS A 69 -11.18 15.45 16.04
C LYS A 69 -11.84 16.57 16.87
N PHE A 70 -13.08 16.95 16.59
CA PHE A 70 -13.71 18.09 17.27
C PHE A 70 -15.18 17.82 17.60
N GLU A 71 -15.59 18.19 18.81
CA GLU A 71 -16.98 18.26 19.22
C GLU A 71 -17.24 19.65 19.80
N GLY A 72 -18.40 20.22 19.48
CA GLY A 72 -18.99 21.28 20.27
C GLY A 72 -20.42 20.94 20.66
N LEU A 73 -20.87 21.55 21.75
CA LEU A 73 -22.22 21.44 22.30
C LEU A 73 -22.74 22.84 22.57
N LEU A 74 -23.98 23.10 22.16
CA LEU A 74 -24.78 24.24 22.61
C LEU A 74 -25.82 23.71 23.59
N ALA A 75 -25.80 24.17 24.84
CA ALA A 75 -26.75 23.77 25.86
C ALA A 75 -27.55 24.95 26.42
N TYR A 76 -28.69 24.59 26.99
CA TYR A 76 -29.77 25.46 27.41
C TYR A 76 -30.32 24.97 28.75
N TYR A 77 -30.33 25.86 29.75
CA TYR A 77 -30.83 25.56 31.10
C TYR A 77 -32.11 26.32 31.45
N ARG A 78 -32.14 27.60 31.09
CA ARG A 78 -33.29 28.50 31.21
C ARG A 78 -33.30 29.42 29.99
N VAL A 79 -34.42 30.11 29.74
CA VAL A 79 -34.59 31.07 28.60
C VAL A 79 -33.41 32.04 28.47
N GLN A 80 -32.87 32.45 29.62
CA GLN A 80 -31.80 33.43 29.80
C GLN A 80 -30.41 32.82 30.11
N ASP A 81 -30.23 31.50 30.11
CA ASP A 81 -29.02 30.82 30.58
C ASP A 81 -28.57 29.74 29.58
N TRP A 82 -27.57 30.10 28.77
CA TRP A 82 -27.01 29.28 27.68
C TRP A 82 -25.50 29.04 27.86
N THR A 83 -25.02 27.92 27.34
CA THR A 83 -23.59 27.53 27.33
C THR A 83 -23.15 27.00 25.98
N ILE A 84 -21.88 27.23 25.65
CA ILE A 84 -21.17 26.49 24.60
C ILE A 84 -20.02 25.71 25.24
N ASP A 85 -19.92 24.43 24.92
CA ASP A 85 -18.78 23.57 25.28
C ASP A 85 -18.02 23.19 24.01
N LEU A 86 -16.69 23.12 24.10
CA LEU A 86 -15.78 22.80 23.00
C LEU A 86 -14.76 21.75 23.44
N LYS A 87 -14.58 20.68 22.65
CA LYS A 87 -13.64 19.58 22.93
C LYS A 87 -12.83 19.22 21.69
N TYR A 88 -11.51 19.07 21.86
CA TYR A 88 -10.58 18.70 20.80
C TYR A 88 -9.77 17.45 21.14
N LEU A 89 -9.75 16.49 20.21
CA LEU A 89 -9.05 15.21 20.32
C LEU A 89 -7.59 15.34 19.88
N LEU A 90 -6.69 15.35 20.85
CA LEU A 90 -5.24 15.46 20.64
C LEU A 90 -4.72 14.18 19.96
N PHE A 91 -4.96 13.03 20.59
CA PHE A 91 -4.68 11.72 20.01
C PHE A 91 -5.71 10.66 20.42
N SER A 92 -5.85 9.62 19.59
CA SER A 92 -6.56 8.40 19.94
C SER A 92 -5.84 7.18 19.38
N LYS A 93 -5.80 6.11 20.18
CA LYS A 93 -5.34 4.75 19.86
C LYS A 93 -6.41 3.78 20.36
N LYS A 94 -6.39 2.51 19.91
CA LYS A 94 -7.41 1.49 20.28
C LYS A 94 -7.75 1.48 21.78
N VAL A 95 -6.74 1.60 22.62
CA VAL A 95 -6.82 1.42 24.09
C VAL A 95 -6.76 2.75 24.86
N TYR A 96 -6.39 3.86 24.22
CA TYR A 96 -5.96 5.09 24.91
C TYR A 96 -6.33 6.35 24.12
N SER A 97 -6.97 7.34 24.74
CA SER A 97 -7.41 8.56 24.06
C SER A 97 -7.25 9.79 24.97
N LEU A 98 -6.84 10.92 24.39
CA LEU A 98 -6.58 12.17 25.12
C LEU A 98 -7.25 13.36 24.39
N SER A 99 -8.09 14.08 25.12
CA SER A 99 -8.74 15.31 24.68
C SER A 99 -8.43 16.47 25.63
N MET A 100 -8.56 17.68 25.13
CA MET A 100 -8.66 18.91 25.92
C MET A 100 -9.94 19.64 25.55
N GLY A 101 -10.45 20.50 26.42
CA GLY A 101 -11.64 21.27 26.12
C GLY A 101 -11.88 22.46 27.04
N ILE A 102 -12.94 23.19 26.74
CA ILE A 102 -13.46 24.32 27.47
C ILE A 102 -14.96 24.14 27.60
N ASP A 103 -15.43 23.95 28.82
CA ASP A 103 -16.85 23.86 29.13
C ASP A 103 -17.41 25.19 29.63
N ARG A 104 -18.73 25.32 29.61
CA ARG A 104 -19.49 26.45 30.13
C ARG A 104 -18.95 27.79 29.58
N ILE A 105 -18.74 27.91 28.27
CA ILE A 105 -18.51 29.22 27.64
C ILE A 105 -19.83 29.99 27.69
N THR A 106 -19.91 30.97 28.59
CA THR A 106 -21.12 31.75 28.86
C THR A 106 -20.77 33.14 29.40
N TYR A 107 -21.77 34.02 29.49
CA TYR A 107 -21.69 35.34 30.11
C TYR A 107 -21.82 35.30 31.65
N ARG A 108 -22.49 34.28 32.21
CA ARG A 108 -22.66 34.10 33.66
C ARG A 108 -21.35 33.74 34.37
N LYS A 109 -21.11 34.27 35.57
CA LYS A 109 -19.96 33.86 36.40
C LYS A 109 -20.08 32.41 36.89
N TYR A 110 -21.29 31.99 37.26
CA TYR A 110 -21.65 30.66 37.76
C TYR A 110 -22.82 30.11 36.95
N ILE A 111 -22.76 28.84 36.55
CA ILE A 111 -23.84 28.25 35.75
C ILE A 111 -23.94 26.75 35.98
N THR A 112 -25.17 26.31 36.24
CA THR A 112 -25.52 24.95 36.65
C THR A 112 -26.67 24.45 35.80
N PRO A 113 -27.01 23.15 35.89
CA PRO A 113 -28.24 22.64 35.35
C PRO A 113 -29.52 23.37 35.86
N LEU A 114 -29.49 24.07 37.00
CA LEU A 114 -30.57 24.97 37.48
C LEU A 114 -30.55 26.37 36.83
N GLY A 115 -29.72 26.63 35.83
CA GLY A 115 -29.45 27.97 35.29
C GLY A 115 -28.26 28.65 35.96
N GLY A 116 -28.12 29.96 35.73
CA GLY A 116 -26.89 30.69 36.08
C GLY A 116 -27.11 32.11 36.58
N GLY A 117 -26.02 32.68 37.10
CA GLY A 117 -25.99 33.99 37.74
C GLY A 117 -24.58 34.43 38.12
N ASP A 118 -24.48 35.62 38.69
CA ASP A 118 -23.19 36.29 38.92
C ASP A 118 -22.83 36.43 40.41
N THR A 119 -23.76 36.09 41.31
CA THR A 119 -23.55 35.94 42.75
C THR A 119 -23.21 34.50 43.13
N TYR A 120 -22.45 34.30 44.21
CA TYR A 120 -22.08 32.98 44.70
C TYR A 120 -23.29 32.12 45.14
N THR A 121 -24.46 32.73 45.36
CA THR A 121 -25.74 32.08 45.66
C THR A 121 -26.46 31.51 44.43
N SER A 122 -25.81 31.46 43.26
CA SER A 122 -26.41 30.98 42.02
C SER A 122 -26.22 29.47 41.84
N GLY A 123 -27.28 28.76 41.45
CA GLY A 123 -27.24 27.31 41.22
C GLY A 123 -27.60 26.50 42.48
N TYR A 124 -26.97 25.34 42.65
CA TYR A 124 -27.30 24.41 43.74
C TYR A 124 -27.01 24.99 45.13
N LEU A 125 -27.82 24.63 46.13
CA LEU A 125 -27.72 25.10 47.51
C LEU A 125 -26.37 24.73 48.15
N ASP A 126 -25.95 23.49 47.94
CA ASP A 126 -24.68 22.93 48.43
C ASP A 126 -23.45 23.39 47.63
N GLU A 127 -23.63 24.21 46.59
CA GLU A 127 -22.57 24.91 45.85
C GLU A 127 -22.40 26.39 46.23
N GLN A 128 -23.17 26.94 47.19
CA GLN A 128 -23.23 28.39 47.45
C GLN A 128 -22.03 28.95 48.26
N TYR A 129 -20.81 28.53 47.94
CA TYR A 129 -19.59 29.01 48.59
C TYR A 129 -19.19 30.39 48.08
N ARG A 130 -18.99 31.34 49.02
CA ARG A 130 -18.49 32.71 48.73
C ARG A 130 -17.23 32.77 47.87
N THR A 131 -16.44 31.70 47.89
CA THR A 131 -15.15 31.56 47.24
C THR A 131 -15.16 30.53 46.10
N ARG A 132 -16.33 30.22 45.55
CA ARG A 132 -16.49 29.43 44.32
C ARG A 132 -15.73 30.12 43.17
N PRO A 133 -14.72 29.48 42.56
CA PRO A 133 -14.10 29.89 41.30
C PRO A 133 -15.13 30.10 40.19
N GLN A 134 -14.85 31.03 39.28
CA GLN A 134 -15.70 31.31 38.13
C GLN A 134 -15.72 30.14 37.13
N GLU A 135 -16.94 29.74 36.74
CA GLU A 135 -17.19 28.55 35.92
C GLU A 135 -17.24 28.84 34.42
N ARG A 136 -17.48 30.10 34.04
CA ARG A 136 -17.31 30.53 32.64
C ARG A 136 -15.92 30.14 32.13
N PHE A 137 -15.85 29.46 30.99
CA PHE A 137 -14.61 28.93 30.42
C PHE A 137 -13.89 27.91 31.33
N SER A 138 -14.58 26.86 31.77
CA SER A 138 -14.01 25.76 32.56
C SER A 138 -13.12 24.86 31.70
N ILE A 139 -11.81 25.13 31.70
CA ILE A 139 -10.80 24.40 30.91
C ILE A 139 -10.45 23.06 31.56
N TYR A 140 -10.28 22.01 30.76
CA TYR A 140 -9.84 20.68 31.21
C TYR A 140 -8.91 19.96 30.21
N VAL A 141 -8.17 18.99 30.73
CA VAL A 141 -7.49 17.94 29.96
C VAL A 141 -7.92 16.59 30.51
N VAL A 142 -8.36 15.68 29.63
CA VAL A 142 -8.95 14.40 30.01
C VAL A 142 -8.39 13.23 29.20
N ASN A 143 -8.07 12.16 29.91
CA ASN A 143 -7.64 10.89 29.35
C ASN A 143 -8.70 9.81 29.60
N THR A 144 -8.90 8.93 28.62
CA THR A 144 -9.67 7.70 28.79
C THR A 144 -8.87 6.49 28.32
N TYR A 145 -8.91 5.44 29.13
CA TYR A 145 -8.25 4.15 28.97
C TYR A 145 -9.30 3.04 28.83
N LYS A 146 -9.10 2.13 27.87
CA LYS A 146 -9.99 1.00 27.56
C LYS A 146 -9.23 -0.32 27.62
N PRO A 147 -8.86 -0.82 28.81
CA PRO A 147 -8.07 -2.05 28.95
C PRO A 147 -8.78 -3.27 28.32
N PHE A 148 -10.11 -3.29 28.37
CA PHE A 148 -10.95 -4.33 27.80
C PHE A 148 -12.16 -3.69 27.10
N ASP A 149 -12.78 -4.39 26.14
CA ASP A 149 -13.93 -3.84 25.41
C ASP A 149 -15.16 -3.58 26.31
N PHE A 150 -15.17 -4.11 27.54
CA PHE A 150 -16.22 -3.94 28.56
C PHE A 150 -15.85 -2.99 29.73
N VAL A 151 -14.61 -2.48 29.80
CA VAL A 151 -14.17 -1.52 30.85
C VAL A 151 -13.62 -0.26 30.23
N GLU A 152 -14.12 0.89 30.67
CA GLU A 152 -13.66 2.22 30.31
C GLU A 152 -13.37 3.03 31.58
N LEU A 153 -12.14 3.53 31.69
CA LEU A 153 -11.64 4.34 32.80
C LEU A 153 -11.31 5.74 32.29
N THR A 154 -11.84 6.77 32.93
CA THR A 154 -11.56 8.18 32.60
C THR A 154 -10.92 8.87 33.79
N ALA A 155 -9.93 9.72 33.54
CA ALA A 155 -9.33 10.62 34.52
C ALA A 155 -8.87 11.92 33.85
N GLY A 156 -9.01 13.05 34.55
CA GLY A 156 -8.63 14.36 34.03
C GLY A 156 -8.42 15.38 35.12
N ILE A 157 -7.90 16.55 34.71
CA ILE A 157 -7.75 17.73 35.55
C ILE A 157 -8.43 18.91 34.87
N GLY A 158 -9.09 19.77 35.64
CA GLY A 158 -9.79 20.94 35.12
C GLY A 158 -10.02 22.04 36.15
N ARG A 159 -10.27 23.26 35.67
CA ARG A 159 -10.61 24.42 36.50
C ARG A 159 -12.10 24.79 36.38
N GLY A 160 -12.58 25.67 37.26
CA GLY A 160 -13.98 26.12 37.25
C GLY A 160 -14.89 25.00 37.75
N LYS A 161 -15.71 24.42 36.86
CA LYS A 161 -16.70 23.39 37.25
C LYS A 161 -16.10 22.13 37.90
N TYR A 162 -14.83 21.84 37.59
CA TYR A 162 -14.10 20.64 38.05
C TYR A 162 -13.41 20.82 39.42
N VAL A 163 -13.59 21.96 40.08
CA VAL A 163 -12.96 22.25 41.38
C VAL A 163 -13.97 21.96 42.50
N GLY A 164 -13.55 21.20 43.51
CA GLY A 164 -14.36 20.85 44.68
C GLY A 164 -14.32 21.91 45.77
N TYR A 165 -15.41 22.11 46.50
CA TYR A 165 -15.48 23.11 47.58
C TYR A 165 -15.98 22.54 48.90
N GLY A 166 -16.57 21.34 48.87
CA GLY A 166 -17.13 20.70 50.05
C GLY A 166 -16.05 20.14 50.99
N PRO A 167 -16.41 19.79 52.24
CA PRO A 167 -15.47 19.26 53.24
C PRO A 167 -14.69 18.02 52.80
N ARG A 168 -15.23 17.26 51.83
CA ARG A 168 -14.63 16.05 51.25
C ARG A 168 -13.94 16.32 49.90
N SER A 169 -14.56 17.09 49.01
CA SER A 169 -14.07 17.28 47.63
C SER A 169 -12.90 18.24 47.48
N ARG A 170 -12.71 19.19 48.40
CA ARG A 170 -11.56 20.11 48.43
C ARG A 170 -10.18 19.43 48.38
N TYR A 171 -10.06 18.20 48.89
CA TYR A 171 -8.80 17.43 48.92
C TYR A 171 -8.34 16.94 47.54
N PHE A 172 -9.20 17.01 46.52
CA PHE A 172 -8.87 16.65 45.15
C PHE A 172 -8.39 17.85 44.31
N ASN A 173 -8.28 19.04 44.92
CA ASN A 173 -7.76 20.25 44.28
C ASN A 173 -6.25 20.38 44.46
N ILE A 174 -5.56 20.89 43.43
CA ILE A 174 -4.11 21.11 43.46
C ILE A 174 -3.72 22.22 44.46
N ASP A 175 -4.54 23.26 44.63
CA ASP A 175 -4.24 24.37 45.55
C ASP A 175 -4.29 24.01 47.04
N TYR A 176 -4.94 22.89 47.41
CA TYR A 176 -4.87 22.33 48.76
C TYR A 176 -3.43 21.95 49.16
N PHE A 177 -2.57 21.63 48.19
CA PHE A 177 -1.16 21.28 48.40
C PHE A 177 -0.20 22.46 48.16
N LEU A 178 -0.68 23.58 47.63
CA LEU A 178 0.13 24.76 47.30
C LEU A 178 -0.10 25.93 48.26
N THR A 179 -1.28 26.04 48.87
CA THR A 179 -1.60 27.08 49.85
C THR A 179 -1.18 26.63 51.25
N LYS A 180 -0.54 27.52 52.02
CA LYS A 180 -0.09 27.25 53.40
C LYS A 180 -1.15 27.56 54.46
N SER A 181 -2.36 27.93 54.05
CA SER A 181 -3.44 28.33 54.93
C SER A 181 -4.47 27.22 55.07
N ASP A 182 -4.87 26.92 56.31
CA ASP A 182 -5.97 25.98 56.64
C ASP A 182 -7.36 26.62 56.34
N THR A 183 -7.44 27.31 55.20
CA THR A 183 -8.61 28.01 54.70
C THR A 183 -9.52 27.01 54.03
N SER A 184 -10.22 26.26 54.87
CA SER A 184 -11.32 25.34 54.53
C SER A 184 -12.32 25.84 53.49
N ASN A 185 -12.43 27.17 53.35
CA ASN A 185 -13.41 27.91 52.57
C ASN A 185 -12.74 28.95 51.63
N TYR A 186 -11.62 28.65 50.96
CA TYR A 186 -11.09 29.49 49.88
C TYR A 186 -10.38 28.68 48.79
N HIS A 187 -10.83 28.82 47.54
CA HIS A 187 -10.16 28.28 46.35
C HIS A 187 -10.00 29.41 45.31
N PRO A 188 -8.78 29.70 44.81
CA PRO A 188 -8.57 30.75 43.81
C PRO A 188 -9.13 30.38 42.43
N ASP A 189 -9.37 31.39 41.57
CA ASP A 189 -9.89 31.18 40.20
C ASP A 189 -8.99 30.31 39.29
N TYR A 190 -7.71 30.18 39.65
CA TYR A 190 -6.71 29.34 38.99
C TYR A 190 -6.61 27.91 39.55
N SER A 191 -7.45 27.53 40.53
CA SER A 191 -7.54 26.16 41.04
C SER A 191 -7.86 25.15 39.95
N PHE A 192 -7.23 23.97 40.05
CA PHE A 192 -7.56 22.80 39.25
C PHE A 192 -7.90 21.63 40.18
N GLY A 193 -9.03 20.97 39.93
CA GLY A 193 -9.44 19.74 40.59
C GLY A 193 -9.20 18.50 39.71
N LEU A 194 -9.02 17.36 40.38
CA LEU A 194 -8.97 16.02 39.77
C LEU A 194 -10.39 15.47 39.63
N PHE A 195 -10.74 14.97 38.45
CA PHE A 195 -11.99 14.25 38.19
C PHE A 195 -11.71 12.89 37.53
N TRP A 196 -12.57 11.89 37.78
CA TRP A 196 -12.38 10.53 37.28
C TRP A 196 -13.68 9.73 37.21
N GLY A 197 -13.69 8.63 36.45
CA GLY A 197 -14.85 7.73 36.40
C GLY A 197 -14.57 6.36 35.80
N LEU A 198 -15.43 5.41 36.16
CA LEU A 198 -15.44 4.01 35.69
C LEU A 198 -16.79 3.71 35.02
N ARG A 199 -16.74 3.23 33.77
CA ARG A 199 -17.89 2.71 33.03
C ARG A 199 -17.66 1.23 32.72
N VAL A 200 -18.60 0.39 33.15
CA VAL A 200 -18.57 -1.07 32.93
C VAL A 200 -19.75 -1.46 32.06
N LYS A 201 -19.48 -2.04 30.88
CA LYS A 201 -20.54 -2.59 30.02
C LYS A 201 -20.99 -3.93 30.56
N ILE A 202 -22.27 -4.02 30.89
CA ILE A 202 -22.93 -5.24 31.36
C ILE A 202 -23.45 -6.04 30.15
N LEU A 203 -23.97 -5.33 29.14
CA LEU A 203 -24.38 -5.87 27.84
C LEU A 203 -23.90 -4.91 26.73
N PRO A 204 -23.91 -5.30 25.44
CA PRO A 204 -23.50 -4.41 24.35
C PRO A 204 -24.25 -3.08 24.27
N PHE A 205 -25.47 -3.02 24.83
CA PHE A 205 -26.34 -1.85 24.91
C PHE A 205 -26.52 -1.27 26.32
N LEU A 206 -25.89 -1.83 27.37
CA LEU A 206 -26.10 -1.43 28.77
C LEU A 206 -24.78 -1.31 29.52
N SER A 207 -24.53 -0.16 30.15
CA SER A 207 -23.37 0.05 31.03
C SER A 207 -23.74 0.68 32.36
N GLY A 208 -23.16 0.18 33.45
CA GLY A 208 -23.07 0.93 34.71
C GLY A 208 -22.00 2.01 34.63
N VAL A 209 -22.22 3.12 35.33
CA VAL A 209 -21.34 4.28 35.40
C VAL A 209 -21.18 4.69 36.87
N ILE A 210 -19.95 5.03 37.28
CA ILE A 210 -19.67 5.80 38.49
C ILE A 210 -18.58 6.84 38.17
N GLU A 211 -18.69 8.03 38.73
CA GLU A 211 -17.73 9.12 38.55
C GLU A 211 -17.59 9.96 39.82
N PHE A 212 -16.52 10.75 39.85
CA PHE A 212 -16.33 11.91 40.71
C PHE A 212 -15.96 13.08 39.80
N ASP A 213 -16.79 14.13 39.78
CA ASP A 213 -16.66 15.26 38.84
C ASP A 213 -15.68 16.36 39.30
N GLY A 214 -15.13 16.20 40.50
CA GLY A 214 -14.34 17.21 41.21
C GLY A 214 -15.06 17.74 42.45
N ARG A 215 -16.39 17.63 42.51
CA ARG A 215 -17.27 18.08 43.61
C ARG A 215 -18.02 16.92 44.25
N ASP A 216 -18.69 16.14 43.41
CA ASP A 216 -19.75 15.21 43.80
C ASP A 216 -19.45 13.80 43.27
N VAL A 217 -20.02 12.77 43.91
CA VAL A 217 -19.94 11.37 43.45
C VAL A 217 -21.26 11.00 42.78
N ASN A 218 -21.20 10.70 41.48
CA ASN A 218 -22.37 10.42 40.66
C ASN A 218 -22.34 8.98 40.15
N GLY A 219 -23.50 8.33 40.00
CA GLY A 219 -23.57 6.93 39.62
C GLY A 219 -24.90 6.53 38.99
N GLY A 220 -24.87 5.61 38.02
CA GLY A 220 -26.06 5.27 37.24
C GLY A 220 -25.88 4.17 36.21
N ILE A 221 -26.86 4.08 35.32
CA ILE A 221 -26.92 3.14 34.19
C ILE A 221 -27.22 3.90 32.89
N GLY A 222 -26.48 3.56 31.84
CA GLY A 222 -26.64 4.09 30.49
C GLY A 222 -27.00 2.99 29.50
N PHE A 223 -28.03 3.24 28.70
CA PHE A 223 -28.50 2.41 27.61
C PHE A 223 -28.11 3.03 26.27
N ASN A 224 -27.52 2.26 25.36
CA ASN A 224 -27.03 2.74 24.07
C ASN A 224 -27.48 1.82 22.93
N PHE A 225 -28.33 2.35 22.05
CA PHE A 225 -28.90 1.69 20.88
C PHE A 225 -28.30 2.24 19.57
N GLY A 226 -27.01 2.59 19.60
CA GLY A 226 -26.19 3.01 18.45
C GLY A 226 -26.44 4.45 17.98
N ASN A 227 -27.67 4.76 17.57
CA ASN A 227 -28.11 6.11 17.19
C ASN A 227 -28.88 6.83 18.31
N TYR A 228 -29.35 6.10 19.32
CA TYR A 228 -30.13 6.65 20.45
C TYR A 228 -29.52 6.17 21.77
N TYR A 229 -29.66 6.98 22.81
CA TYR A 229 -29.23 6.62 24.15
C TYR A 229 -30.23 7.13 25.19
N PHE A 230 -30.27 6.44 26.32
CA PHE A 230 -31.10 6.77 27.47
C PHE A 230 -30.28 6.47 28.74
N ASN A 231 -30.25 7.38 29.70
CA ASN A 231 -29.46 7.23 30.92
C ASN A 231 -30.35 7.42 32.15
N LEU A 232 -30.06 6.76 33.26
CA LEU A 232 -30.63 7.00 34.60
C LEU A 232 -29.47 7.10 35.60
N CYS A 233 -29.44 8.10 36.46
CA CYS A 233 -28.40 8.22 37.50
C CYS A 233 -28.93 8.89 38.78
N LEU A 234 -28.14 8.76 39.84
CA LEU A 234 -28.16 9.60 41.02
C LEU A 234 -26.89 10.47 40.99
N THR A 235 -27.03 11.77 41.25
CA THR A 235 -25.90 12.66 41.52
C THR A 235 -25.83 12.97 43.03
N LYS A 236 -24.66 13.43 43.50
CA LYS A 236 -24.43 13.77 44.92
C LYS A 236 -24.68 12.59 45.89
N ILE A 237 -24.31 11.38 45.47
CA ILE A 237 -24.58 10.11 46.18
C ILE A 237 -23.93 10.10 47.57
N GLU A 238 -22.81 10.79 47.75
CA GLU A 238 -22.13 10.95 49.04
C GLU A 238 -22.96 11.71 50.09
N GLN A 239 -24.02 12.41 49.70
CA GLN A 239 -24.94 13.11 50.62
C GLN A 239 -26.04 12.19 51.18
N ILE A 240 -26.16 10.95 50.71
CA ILE A 240 -27.19 9.99 51.19
C ILE A 240 -27.02 9.68 52.68
N SER A 241 -25.79 9.68 53.22
CA SER A 241 -25.53 9.47 54.65
C SER A 241 -25.92 10.67 55.52
N ASP A 242 -25.94 11.87 54.94
CA ASP A 242 -25.97 13.11 55.68
C ASP A 242 -27.43 13.55 55.85
N ILE A 243 -27.82 13.96 57.07
CA ILE A 243 -29.23 13.95 57.49
C ILE A 243 -29.94 15.29 57.29
N VAL A 244 -29.20 16.41 57.30
CA VAL A 244 -29.78 17.76 57.39
C VAL A 244 -30.03 18.36 56.00
N ASP A 245 -29.04 18.34 55.11
CA ASP A 245 -29.06 19.03 53.82
C ASP A 245 -28.84 18.03 52.67
N ARG A 246 -29.92 17.41 52.17
CA ARG A 246 -29.86 16.41 51.09
C ARG A 246 -30.27 16.99 49.73
N ASN A 247 -29.28 17.34 48.90
CA ASN A 247 -29.48 17.63 47.47
C ASN A 247 -29.15 16.41 46.59
N VAL A 248 -29.49 15.19 47.03
CA VAL A 248 -29.34 13.98 46.21
C VAL A 248 -30.35 14.04 45.08
N ARG A 249 -29.93 14.05 43.81
CA ARG A 249 -30.86 14.18 42.66
C ARG A 249 -30.95 12.89 41.86
N PHE A 250 -32.17 12.47 41.55
CA PHE A 250 -32.42 11.46 40.52
C PHE A 250 -32.52 12.15 39.17
N ASN A 251 -31.73 11.68 38.22
CA ASN A 251 -31.52 12.28 36.91
C ASN A 251 -31.63 11.23 35.80
N PHE A 252 -31.96 11.67 34.60
CA PHE A 252 -31.97 10.89 33.37
C PHE A 252 -31.52 11.74 32.19
N SER A 253 -31.18 11.08 31.09
CA SER A 253 -31.05 11.71 29.77
C SER A 253 -31.72 10.86 28.69
N PHE A 254 -32.26 11.50 27.65
CA PHE A 254 -32.61 10.87 26.39
C PHE A 254 -32.04 11.70 25.24
N GLY A 255 -31.25 11.06 24.39
CA GLY A 255 -30.65 11.74 23.25
C GLY A 255 -30.49 10.83 22.03
N GLY A 256 -30.29 11.46 20.88
CA GLY A 256 -30.25 10.76 19.61
C GLY A 256 -29.57 11.52 18.49
N LYS A 257 -29.04 10.76 17.54
CA LYS A 257 -28.37 11.25 16.36
C LYS A 257 -29.39 11.70 15.31
N VAL A 258 -29.66 12.99 15.26
CA VAL A 258 -30.62 13.59 14.32
C VAL A 258 -30.09 13.68 12.89
N TYR A 259 -28.76 13.73 12.70
CA TYR A 259 -28.16 13.73 11.35
C TYR A 259 -26.77 13.07 11.33
N GLY A 260 -26.48 12.29 10.28
CA GLY A 260 -25.18 11.66 10.07
C GLY A 260 -24.33 12.39 9.05
N ILE A 261 -23.18 12.93 9.47
CA ILE A 261 -22.17 13.43 8.53
C ILE A 261 -21.47 12.20 7.92
N ALA A 262 -21.68 11.98 6.62
CA ALA A 262 -21.13 10.84 5.91
C ALA A 262 -19.61 10.98 5.72
N GLN A 263 -18.83 10.31 6.59
CA GLN A 263 -17.37 10.30 6.46
C GLN A 263 -16.98 9.65 5.12
N LYS A 264 -16.26 10.42 4.28
CA LYS A 264 -15.69 9.91 3.02
C LYS A 264 -14.69 8.79 3.33
N LYS A 265 -15.08 7.57 3.00
CA LYS A 265 -14.21 6.40 3.02
C LYS A 265 -13.11 6.58 1.98
N THR A 266 -11.86 6.36 2.35
CA THR A 266 -10.71 6.51 1.46
C THR A 266 -9.76 5.33 1.54
N GLY A 267 -8.91 5.17 0.52
CA GLY A 267 -7.86 4.17 0.44
C GLY A 267 -6.68 4.67 -0.40
N PHE A 268 -5.59 3.90 -0.39
CA PHE A 268 -4.33 4.28 -1.02
C PHE A 268 -4.01 3.42 -2.24
N ILE A 269 -3.70 4.07 -3.37
CA ILE A 269 -3.04 3.44 -4.50
C ILE A 269 -1.56 3.86 -4.45
N ILE A 270 -0.65 2.90 -4.33
CA ILE A 270 0.78 3.09 -4.59
C ILE A 270 1.06 2.52 -5.97
N VAL A 271 1.73 3.31 -6.79
CA VAL A 271 2.00 3.00 -8.21
C VAL A 271 3.50 3.06 -8.44
N ARG A 272 4.03 2.03 -9.11
CA ARG A 272 5.45 1.82 -9.37
C ARG A 272 5.66 1.64 -10.86
N VAL A 273 6.26 2.63 -11.51
CA VAL A 273 6.43 2.72 -12.95
C VAL A 273 7.91 2.56 -13.30
N TYR A 274 8.20 1.71 -14.28
CA TYR A 274 9.54 1.45 -14.79
C TYR A 274 9.54 1.40 -16.32
N ASP A 275 10.71 1.56 -16.95
CA ASP A 275 10.90 1.28 -18.37
C ASP A 275 10.97 -0.24 -18.59
N ASP A 276 10.22 -0.77 -19.56
CA ASP A 276 10.03 -2.22 -19.71
C ASP A 276 11.18 -2.93 -20.46
N GLU A 277 12.21 -2.21 -20.95
CA GLU A 277 13.41 -2.84 -21.54
C GLU A 277 14.59 -2.82 -20.54
N THR A 278 14.90 -1.66 -19.97
CA THR A 278 15.99 -1.43 -19.00
C THR A 278 15.65 -1.81 -17.56
N LYS A 279 14.35 -1.91 -17.23
CA LYS A 279 13.79 -2.10 -15.87
C LYS A 279 14.14 -0.98 -14.86
N LEU A 280 14.65 0.15 -15.34
CA LEU A 280 14.95 1.32 -14.51
C LEU A 280 13.66 2.08 -14.12
N PRO A 281 13.62 2.79 -12.97
CA PRO A 281 12.48 3.58 -12.56
C PRO A 281 12.12 4.68 -13.57
N LEU A 282 10.83 4.98 -13.72
CA LEU A 282 10.35 5.86 -14.80
C LEU A 282 9.31 6.87 -14.30
N GLN A 283 9.71 8.13 -14.19
CA GLN A 283 8.79 9.26 -14.05
C GLN A 283 7.85 9.35 -15.25
N CYS A 284 6.54 9.42 -14.99
CA CYS A 284 5.45 9.60 -15.96
C CYS A 284 4.28 10.38 -15.33
N VAL A 285 3.23 10.65 -16.10
CA VAL A 285 1.94 11.15 -15.60
C VAL A 285 0.96 9.97 -15.47
N ILE A 286 0.12 10.00 -14.42
CA ILE A 286 -0.98 9.07 -14.19
C ILE A 286 -2.29 9.86 -14.14
N GLU A 287 -3.19 9.60 -15.07
CA GLU A 287 -4.58 10.06 -15.00
C GLU A 287 -5.43 9.01 -14.27
N LEU A 288 -6.12 9.45 -13.21
CA LEU A 288 -7.07 8.66 -12.44
C LEU A 288 -8.48 9.20 -12.72
N THR A 289 -9.30 8.43 -13.46
CA THR A 289 -10.72 8.75 -13.70
C THR A 289 -11.61 7.92 -12.79
N ASP A 290 -12.47 8.58 -12.01
CA ASP A 290 -13.55 7.94 -11.26
C ASP A 290 -14.61 7.38 -12.23
N LEU A 291 -14.86 6.07 -12.22
CA LEU A 291 -15.83 5.44 -13.12
C LEU A 291 -17.30 5.74 -12.76
N LYS A 292 -17.58 6.33 -11.60
CA LYS A 292 -18.93 6.76 -11.19
C LYS A 292 -19.22 8.22 -11.56
N THR A 293 -18.26 9.13 -11.35
CA THR A 293 -18.46 10.58 -11.62
C THR A 293 -17.83 11.07 -12.92
N ASN A 294 -17.06 10.22 -13.61
CA ASN A 294 -16.25 10.53 -14.80
C ASN A 294 -15.25 11.69 -14.61
N LYS A 295 -14.95 12.05 -13.35
CA LYS A 295 -13.97 13.10 -13.02
C LYS A 295 -12.56 12.51 -13.04
N THR A 296 -11.66 13.18 -13.77
CA THR A 296 -10.23 12.81 -13.87
C THR A 296 -9.37 13.71 -12.98
N LYS A 297 -8.35 13.14 -12.35
CA LYS A 297 -7.25 13.85 -11.70
C LYS A 297 -5.91 13.34 -12.23
N SER A 298 -4.94 14.23 -12.41
CA SER A 298 -3.60 13.86 -12.87
C SER A 298 -2.61 13.88 -11.70
N PHE A 299 -1.69 12.91 -11.68
CA PHE A 299 -0.64 12.74 -10.69
C PHE A 299 0.70 12.54 -11.38
N VAL A 300 1.78 13.10 -10.83
CA VAL A 300 3.14 12.91 -11.35
C VAL A 300 3.83 11.82 -10.54
N VAL A 301 4.51 10.91 -11.23
CA VAL A 301 5.38 9.89 -10.63
C VAL A 301 6.76 10.51 -10.38
N ASN A 302 7.35 10.24 -9.21
CA ASN A 302 8.68 10.78 -8.88
C ASN A 302 9.80 10.09 -9.69
N GLU A 303 11.02 10.61 -9.56
CA GLU A 303 12.22 10.10 -10.24
C GLU A 303 12.51 8.64 -9.87
N GLN A 304 12.18 8.23 -8.65
CA GLN A 304 12.30 6.85 -8.16
C GLN A 304 11.18 5.94 -8.68
N GLY A 305 10.37 6.41 -9.64
CA GLY A 305 9.31 5.64 -10.30
C GLY A 305 8.09 5.38 -9.41
N VAL A 306 7.89 6.14 -8.32
CA VAL A 306 6.80 5.94 -7.35
C VAL A 306 5.82 7.11 -7.33
N ALA A 307 4.53 6.79 -7.22
CA ALA A 307 3.48 7.72 -6.80
C ALA A 307 2.62 7.10 -5.69
N GLN A 308 2.11 7.92 -4.78
CA GLN A 308 1.11 7.53 -3.79
C GLN A 308 -0.11 8.43 -3.91
N ILE A 309 -1.27 7.82 -4.14
CA ILE A 309 -2.54 8.50 -4.43
C ILE A 309 -3.54 8.12 -3.34
N LEU A 310 -4.01 9.12 -2.59
CA LEU A 310 -5.14 8.99 -1.67
C LEU A 310 -6.42 9.35 -2.43
N THR A 311 -7.41 8.44 -2.45
CA THR A 311 -8.70 8.67 -3.10
C THR A 311 -9.83 7.97 -2.33
N GLU A 312 -11.08 8.29 -2.70
CA GLU A 312 -12.29 7.74 -2.09
C GLU A 312 -12.51 6.24 -2.44
N GLU A 313 -13.34 5.54 -1.67
CA GLU A 313 -13.75 4.16 -1.97
C GLU A 313 -14.59 4.12 -3.26
N GLY A 314 -14.13 3.36 -4.26
CA GLY A 314 -14.71 3.39 -5.60
C GLY A 314 -13.91 2.62 -6.64
N SER A 315 -14.43 2.59 -7.87
CA SER A 315 -13.77 1.96 -9.02
C SER A 315 -13.21 3.05 -9.94
N TYR A 316 -11.92 2.94 -10.29
CA TYR A 316 -11.20 3.95 -11.06
C TYR A 316 -10.53 3.34 -12.29
N LYS A 317 -10.42 4.15 -13.35
CA LYS A 317 -9.53 3.91 -14.50
C LYS A 317 -8.21 4.62 -14.23
N LEU A 318 -7.10 3.92 -14.44
CA LEU A 318 -5.74 4.46 -14.43
C LEU A 318 -5.25 4.53 -15.88
N VAL A 319 -4.67 5.65 -16.31
CA VAL A 319 -4.00 5.80 -17.61
C VAL A 319 -2.60 6.36 -17.38
N PHE A 320 -1.59 5.64 -17.86
CA PHE A 320 -0.17 5.96 -17.66
C PHE A 320 0.38 6.57 -18.95
N LYS A 321 0.82 7.83 -18.88
CA LYS A 321 1.29 8.62 -20.04
C LYS A 321 2.73 9.08 -19.83
N LYS A 322 3.56 8.86 -20.85
CA LYS A 322 4.87 9.50 -21.02
C LYS A 322 5.12 9.70 -22.51
N GLU A 323 5.71 10.83 -22.87
CA GLU A 323 6.16 11.10 -24.24
C GLU A 323 7.16 10.02 -24.69
N ASN A 324 7.04 9.57 -25.94
CA ASN A 324 7.83 8.45 -26.51
C ASN A 324 7.63 7.09 -25.81
N TYR A 325 6.50 6.85 -25.12
CA TYR A 325 6.13 5.55 -24.55
C TYR A 325 4.70 5.14 -24.89
N VAL A 326 4.47 3.83 -25.01
CA VAL A 326 3.14 3.24 -25.24
C VAL A 326 2.28 3.42 -23.99
N GLN A 327 1.21 4.20 -24.12
CA GLN A 327 0.24 4.43 -23.05
C GLN A 327 -0.39 3.11 -22.56
N LYS A 328 -0.23 2.78 -21.27
CA LYS A 328 -0.95 1.66 -20.64
C LYS A 328 -2.17 2.15 -19.86
N THR A 329 -3.21 1.31 -19.79
CA THR A 329 -4.48 1.60 -19.09
C THR A 329 -4.86 0.42 -18.21
N GLY A 330 -5.41 0.69 -17.02
CA GLY A 330 -5.90 -0.33 -16.10
C GLY A 330 -7.17 0.11 -15.37
N LYS A 331 -7.79 -0.81 -14.62
CA LYS A 331 -8.88 -0.52 -13.67
C LYS A 331 -8.46 -0.98 -12.28
N VAL A 332 -8.85 -0.22 -11.25
CA VAL A 332 -8.59 -0.52 -9.83
C VAL A 332 -9.84 -0.28 -9.00
N LYS A 333 -10.11 -1.11 -7.99
CA LYS A 333 -11.16 -0.89 -7.01
C LYS A 333 -10.54 -0.53 -5.66
N VAL A 334 -10.62 0.74 -5.29
CA VAL A 334 -10.18 1.26 -3.99
C VAL A 334 -11.23 0.90 -2.94
N VAL A 335 -10.76 0.45 -1.78
CA VAL A 335 -11.57 -0.03 -0.65
C VAL A 335 -11.10 0.71 0.60
N LYS A 336 -12.01 1.03 1.53
CA LYS A 336 -11.71 1.76 2.77
C LYS A 336 -10.50 1.16 3.51
N ASP A 337 -9.59 2.03 3.92
CA ASP A 337 -8.37 1.74 4.71
C ASP A 337 -7.40 0.72 4.07
N LYS A 338 -7.61 0.31 2.81
CA LYS A 338 -6.70 -0.61 2.10
C LYS A 338 -5.65 0.13 1.28
N LYS A 339 -4.45 -0.44 1.24
CA LYS A 339 -3.38 -0.12 0.30
C LYS A 339 -3.42 -1.09 -0.88
N ILE A 340 -3.24 -0.57 -2.09
CA ILE A 340 -3.07 -1.32 -3.34
C ILE A 340 -1.72 -0.93 -3.92
N ASP A 341 -0.83 -1.89 -4.21
CA ASP A 341 0.50 -1.64 -4.81
C ASP A 341 0.47 -2.17 -6.25
N ILE A 342 0.64 -1.28 -7.23
CA ILE A 342 0.54 -1.56 -8.67
C ILE A 342 1.92 -1.37 -9.31
N LYS A 343 2.47 -2.42 -9.90
CA LYS A 343 3.73 -2.40 -10.66
C LYS A 343 3.43 -2.41 -12.15
N ILE A 344 4.05 -1.52 -12.93
CA ILE A 344 3.81 -1.43 -14.37
C ILE A 344 5.05 -0.95 -15.14
N GLY A 345 5.50 -1.77 -16.10
CA GLY A 345 6.49 -1.35 -17.09
C GLY A 345 5.80 -0.59 -18.23
N LEU A 346 6.36 0.53 -18.68
CA LEU A 346 5.96 1.16 -19.95
C LEU A 346 6.99 0.80 -21.02
N LYS A 347 6.52 0.41 -22.22
CA LYS A 347 7.42 0.15 -23.36
C LYS A 347 7.65 1.45 -24.13
N ARG A 348 8.91 1.76 -24.44
CA ARG A 348 9.28 2.91 -25.29
C ARG A 348 8.76 2.71 -26.71
N ILE A 349 8.36 3.79 -27.37
CA ILE A 349 8.10 3.84 -28.81
C ILE A 349 9.45 3.99 -29.50
N LEU A 350 9.71 3.18 -30.53
CA LEU A 350 10.95 3.24 -31.31
C LEU A 350 10.84 4.34 -32.38
N SER A 351 11.95 4.97 -32.75
CA SER A 351 11.99 5.83 -33.93
C SER A 351 11.82 5.01 -35.23
N PRO A 352 11.53 5.64 -36.38
CA PRO A 352 11.53 4.94 -37.67
C PRO A 352 12.88 4.28 -37.99
N GLU A 353 13.98 4.94 -37.63
CA GLU A 353 15.35 4.43 -37.81
C GLU A 353 15.63 3.25 -36.87
N GLU A 354 15.21 3.33 -35.60
CA GLU A 354 15.35 2.23 -34.64
C GLU A 354 14.50 1.02 -35.05
N THR A 355 13.32 1.27 -35.65
CA THR A 355 12.45 0.22 -36.18
C THR A 355 13.08 -0.47 -37.39
N LEU A 356 13.72 0.29 -38.28
CA LEU A 356 14.50 -0.24 -39.41
C LEU A 356 15.72 -1.05 -38.94
N VAL A 357 16.44 -0.57 -37.92
CA VAL A 357 17.57 -1.27 -37.32
C VAL A 357 17.12 -2.56 -36.61
N GLU A 358 16.05 -2.54 -35.81
CA GLU A 358 15.50 -3.78 -35.19
C GLU A 358 15.05 -4.80 -36.24
N SER A 359 14.50 -4.36 -37.38
CA SER A 359 14.18 -5.24 -38.50
C SER A 359 15.43 -5.92 -39.06
N LYS A 360 16.46 -5.13 -39.44
CA LYS A 360 17.76 -5.65 -39.92
C LYS A 360 18.46 -6.51 -38.87
N LEU A 361 18.36 -6.21 -37.58
CA LEU A 361 18.95 -7.02 -36.50
C LEU A 361 18.28 -8.40 -36.35
N ASN A 362 17.07 -8.61 -36.85
CA ASN A 362 16.46 -9.95 -36.92
C ASN A 362 16.94 -10.72 -38.17
N GLU A 363 17.03 -10.05 -39.32
CA GLU A 363 17.67 -10.60 -40.53
C GLU A 363 19.13 -11.03 -40.27
N VAL A 364 19.91 -10.25 -39.50
CA VAL A 364 21.25 -10.63 -39.03
C VAL A 364 21.23 -11.96 -38.26
N LYS A 365 20.25 -12.19 -37.38
CA LYS A 365 20.15 -13.46 -36.61
C LYS A 365 19.82 -14.63 -37.53
N GLU A 366 19.02 -14.42 -38.56
CA GLU A 366 18.74 -15.45 -39.58
C GLU A 366 19.96 -15.76 -40.45
N LEU A 367 20.76 -14.75 -40.81
CA LEU A 367 22.06 -14.93 -41.47
C LEU A 367 23.08 -15.65 -40.58
N ILE A 368 23.09 -15.38 -39.27
CA ILE A 368 23.90 -16.13 -38.28
C ILE A 368 23.44 -17.59 -38.21
N ASN A 369 22.14 -17.85 -38.04
CA ASN A 369 21.58 -19.19 -37.91
C ASN A 369 21.74 -20.03 -39.19
N SER A 370 21.81 -19.39 -40.36
CA SER A 370 22.10 -20.03 -41.65
C SER A 370 23.60 -20.12 -41.98
N GLY A 371 24.48 -19.63 -41.10
CA GLY A 371 25.94 -19.70 -41.26
C GLY A 371 26.55 -18.69 -42.22
N ARG A 372 25.77 -17.71 -42.72
CA ARG A 372 26.18 -16.67 -43.67
C ARG A 372 26.89 -15.50 -42.95
N LEU A 373 27.94 -15.84 -42.19
CA LEU A 373 28.54 -14.94 -41.19
C LEU A 373 29.13 -13.64 -41.77
N ASN A 374 29.71 -13.67 -42.97
CA ASN A 374 30.20 -12.47 -43.67
C ASN A 374 29.05 -11.49 -44.00
N GLU A 375 27.92 -12.01 -44.47
CA GLU A 375 26.74 -11.22 -44.80
C GLU A 375 26.08 -10.65 -43.54
N ALA A 376 25.97 -11.45 -42.48
CA ALA A 376 25.54 -10.99 -41.15
C ALA A 376 26.42 -9.83 -40.65
N ASN A 377 27.74 -9.90 -40.85
CA ASN A 377 28.69 -8.87 -40.43
C ASN A 377 28.53 -7.58 -41.26
N ASN A 378 28.33 -7.70 -42.57
CA ASN A 378 28.06 -6.56 -43.45
C ASN A 378 26.75 -5.85 -43.07
N LEU A 379 25.68 -6.61 -42.80
CA LEU A 379 24.39 -6.07 -42.38
C LEU A 379 24.43 -5.43 -40.97
N ILE A 380 25.25 -5.97 -40.06
CA ILE A 380 25.57 -5.29 -38.78
C ILE A 380 26.32 -3.98 -39.00
N ASN A 381 27.26 -3.95 -39.96
CA ASN A 381 28.00 -2.74 -40.31
C ASN A 381 27.11 -1.68 -40.98
N GLU A 382 26.02 -2.07 -41.66
CA GLU A 382 24.96 -1.14 -42.07
C GLU A 382 24.16 -0.62 -40.85
N CYS A 383 23.73 -1.50 -39.93
CA CYS A 383 22.97 -1.09 -38.74
C CYS A 383 23.71 -0.01 -37.92
N MET A 384 25.03 -0.16 -37.75
CA MET A 384 25.88 0.82 -37.07
C MET A 384 26.09 2.13 -37.84
N LYS A 385 25.87 2.16 -39.17
CA LYS A 385 25.87 3.41 -39.96
C LYS A 385 24.55 4.17 -39.81
N ILE A 386 23.43 3.44 -39.66
CA ILE A 386 22.10 4.05 -39.44
C ILE A 386 22.02 4.62 -38.03
N ILE A 387 22.36 3.83 -36.99
CA ILE A 387 22.42 4.31 -35.60
C ILE A 387 23.77 3.91 -34.97
N PRO A 388 24.78 4.79 -35.02
CA PRO A 388 26.05 4.59 -34.34
C PRO A 388 25.85 4.34 -32.84
N GLY A 389 26.42 3.24 -32.33
CA GLY A 389 26.38 2.90 -30.91
C GLY A 389 25.05 2.31 -30.40
N TYR A 390 24.09 1.95 -31.28
CA TYR A 390 22.84 1.29 -30.82
C TYR A 390 23.17 0.00 -30.05
N SER A 391 22.74 -0.07 -28.79
CA SER A 391 23.24 -1.06 -27.81
C SER A 391 23.02 -2.51 -28.25
N LYS A 392 21.88 -2.80 -28.87
CA LYS A 392 21.54 -4.12 -29.42
C LYS A 392 22.44 -4.50 -30.61
N THR A 393 22.79 -3.54 -31.47
CA THR A 393 23.73 -3.76 -32.58
C THR A 393 25.16 -3.98 -32.08
N VAL A 394 25.61 -3.22 -31.08
CA VAL A 394 26.95 -3.38 -30.49
C VAL A 394 27.09 -4.73 -29.78
N ALA A 395 26.06 -5.16 -29.04
CA ALA A 395 26.02 -6.49 -28.42
C ALA A 395 26.08 -7.62 -29.46
N LEU A 396 25.23 -7.56 -30.49
CA LEU A 396 25.17 -8.58 -31.54
C LEU A 396 26.43 -8.61 -32.42
N GLN A 397 27.09 -7.46 -32.64
CA GLN A 397 28.41 -7.43 -33.29
C GLN A 397 29.47 -8.18 -32.48
N LYS A 398 29.48 -8.01 -31.14
CA LYS A 398 30.43 -8.75 -30.31
C LYS A 398 30.21 -10.25 -30.42
N GLU A 399 28.96 -10.69 -30.24
CA GLU A 399 28.56 -12.10 -30.37
C GLU A 399 28.96 -12.69 -31.74
N LEU A 400 28.71 -11.96 -32.83
CA LEU A 400 29.10 -12.36 -34.17
C LEU A 400 30.63 -12.42 -34.37
N LYS A 401 31.39 -11.48 -33.82
CA LYS A 401 32.87 -11.49 -33.88
C LYS A 401 33.44 -12.69 -33.12
N ASP A 402 32.92 -12.99 -31.93
CA ASP A 402 33.32 -14.14 -31.13
C ASP A 402 32.97 -15.46 -31.86
N LEU A 403 31.80 -15.54 -32.50
CA LEU A 403 31.37 -16.69 -33.33
C LEU A 403 32.23 -16.87 -34.60
N ILE A 404 32.51 -15.79 -35.34
CA ILE A 404 33.41 -15.80 -36.50
C ILE A 404 34.77 -16.34 -36.10
N LYS A 405 35.35 -15.82 -35.00
CA LYS A 405 36.64 -16.29 -34.50
C LYS A 405 36.63 -17.78 -34.22
N ILE A 406 35.67 -18.28 -33.44
CA ILE A 406 35.55 -19.72 -33.12
C ILE A 406 35.47 -20.57 -34.40
N LYS A 407 34.71 -20.11 -35.40
CA LYS A 407 34.56 -20.84 -36.67
C LYS A 407 35.83 -20.82 -37.52
N VAL A 408 36.52 -19.68 -37.59
CA VAL A 408 37.80 -19.52 -38.32
C VAL A 408 38.93 -20.28 -37.64
N ASP A 409 39.05 -20.23 -36.30
CA ASP A 409 40.00 -21.02 -35.53
C ASP A 409 39.77 -22.53 -35.74
N SER A 410 38.52 -22.98 -35.77
CA SER A 410 38.17 -24.39 -36.04
C SER A 410 38.58 -24.83 -37.45
N LEU A 411 38.31 -24.02 -38.47
CA LEU A 411 38.71 -24.29 -39.85
C LEU A 411 40.23 -24.23 -40.05
N ASN A 412 40.93 -23.30 -39.39
CA ASN A 412 42.39 -23.18 -39.44
C ASN A 412 43.08 -24.42 -38.86
N ASN A 413 42.56 -24.96 -37.75
CA ASN A 413 43.06 -26.19 -37.15
C ASN A 413 42.87 -27.39 -38.10
N LEU A 414 41.70 -27.50 -38.74
CA LEU A 414 41.44 -28.55 -39.74
C LEU A 414 42.35 -28.42 -40.96
N ALA A 415 42.47 -27.22 -41.55
CA ALA A 415 43.38 -26.97 -42.66
C ALA A 415 44.81 -27.44 -42.32
N SER A 416 45.35 -27.01 -41.18
CA SER A 416 46.72 -27.28 -40.75
C SER A 416 47.02 -28.77 -40.53
N GLN A 417 46.00 -29.60 -40.25
CA GLN A 417 46.15 -31.06 -40.17
C GLN A 417 46.34 -31.71 -41.57
N TYR A 418 45.71 -31.14 -42.60
CA TYR A 418 45.75 -31.67 -43.95
C TYR A 418 46.82 -31.03 -44.85
N GLU A 419 47.32 -29.83 -44.55
CA GLU A 419 48.34 -29.11 -45.34
C GLU A 419 49.57 -29.95 -45.74
N LYS A 420 49.99 -30.92 -44.92
CA LYS A 420 51.13 -31.80 -45.22
C LYS A 420 50.75 -33.16 -45.84
N THR A 421 49.54 -33.64 -45.59
CA THR A 421 49.10 -35.02 -45.86
C THR A 421 48.13 -35.11 -47.05
N ASN A 422 47.26 -34.11 -47.21
CA ASN A 422 46.36 -33.93 -48.33
C ASN A 422 46.14 -32.41 -48.56
N PRO A 423 47.07 -31.73 -49.25
CA PRO A 423 47.02 -30.28 -49.47
C PRO A 423 45.71 -29.80 -50.09
N GLU A 424 45.06 -30.62 -50.92
CA GLU A 424 43.79 -30.34 -51.58
C GLU A 424 42.63 -30.22 -50.58
N ILE A 425 42.58 -31.06 -49.54
CA ILE A 425 41.63 -30.91 -48.41
C ILE A 425 42.02 -29.71 -47.54
N GLY A 426 43.31 -29.45 -47.34
CA GLY A 426 43.80 -28.26 -46.65
C GLY A 426 43.29 -26.96 -47.30
N ILE A 427 43.46 -26.84 -48.61
CA ILE A 427 42.97 -25.70 -49.41
C ILE A 427 41.46 -25.51 -49.25
N ARG A 428 40.64 -26.57 -49.30
CA ARG A 428 39.18 -26.45 -49.12
C ARG A 428 38.78 -25.84 -47.78
N TYR A 429 39.46 -26.19 -46.69
CA TYR A 429 39.19 -25.58 -45.38
C TYR A 429 39.61 -24.12 -45.32
N LEU A 430 40.69 -23.73 -46.00
CA LEU A 430 41.11 -22.33 -46.16
C LEU A 430 40.14 -21.53 -47.05
N GLU A 431 39.59 -22.14 -48.10
CA GLU A 431 38.55 -21.54 -48.95
C GLU A 431 37.24 -21.29 -48.19
N GLU A 432 36.85 -22.19 -47.27
CA GLU A 432 35.73 -21.94 -46.34
C GLU A 432 36.01 -20.78 -45.37
N ILE A 433 37.28 -20.56 -44.97
CA ILE A 433 37.65 -19.36 -44.19
C ILE A 433 37.46 -18.10 -45.04
N LEU A 434 37.91 -18.09 -46.31
CA LEU A 434 37.72 -16.92 -47.19
C LEU A 434 36.25 -16.60 -47.50
N LYS A 435 35.30 -17.54 -47.34
CA LYS A 435 33.86 -17.22 -47.39
C LYS A 435 33.39 -16.40 -46.17
N ILE A 436 34.07 -16.54 -45.03
CA ILE A 436 33.77 -15.84 -43.76
C ILE A 436 34.59 -14.53 -43.66
N THR A 437 35.87 -14.56 -44.06
CA THR A 437 36.81 -13.43 -44.04
C THR A 437 37.51 -13.29 -45.40
N PRO A 438 36.87 -12.70 -46.44
CA PRO A 438 37.39 -12.66 -47.81
C PRO A 438 38.72 -11.91 -48.00
N ASN A 439 39.06 -11.02 -47.05
CA ASN A 439 40.24 -10.15 -47.09
C ASN A 439 41.39 -10.67 -46.20
N ASP A 440 41.40 -11.95 -45.83
CA ASP A 440 42.51 -12.56 -45.10
C ASP A 440 43.67 -12.93 -46.05
N GLU A 441 44.64 -12.02 -46.15
CA GLU A 441 45.85 -12.20 -46.97
C GLU A 441 46.76 -13.34 -46.46
N SER A 442 46.68 -13.71 -45.18
CA SER A 442 47.43 -14.85 -44.62
C SER A 442 46.87 -16.17 -45.16
N VAL A 443 45.54 -16.30 -45.14
CA VAL A 443 44.82 -17.47 -45.68
C VAL A 443 45.01 -17.59 -47.20
N LYS A 444 44.96 -16.48 -47.95
CA LYS A 444 45.30 -16.46 -49.39
C LYS A 444 46.73 -16.95 -49.65
N SER A 445 47.71 -16.40 -48.91
CA SER A 445 49.12 -16.78 -49.04
C SER A 445 49.36 -18.27 -48.74
N ARG A 446 48.66 -18.84 -47.76
CA ARG A 446 48.70 -20.29 -47.46
C ARG A 446 48.13 -21.11 -48.62
N ILE A 447 46.97 -20.74 -49.16
CA ILE A 447 46.35 -21.43 -50.30
C ILE A 447 47.32 -21.47 -51.50
N ASP A 448 47.96 -20.34 -51.83
CA ASP A 448 48.83 -20.28 -53.01
C ASP A 448 50.16 -21.01 -52.79
N ALA A 449 50.72 -21.01 -51.58
CA ALA A 449 51.86 -21.88 -51.22
C ALA A 449 51.53 -23.37 -51.37
N LEU A 450 50.32 -23.79 -50.98
CA LEU A 450 49.86 -25.18 -51.14
C LEU A 450 49.64 -25.55 -52.61
N LYS A 451 49.07 -24.65 -53.43
CA LYS A 451 48.96 -24.85 -54.88
C LYS A 451 50.33 -25.03 -55.55
N ILE A 452 51.33 -24.24 -55.16
CA ILE A 452 52.72 -24.38 -55.63
C ILE A 452 53.31 -25.73 -55.19
N MET A 453 53.03 -26.19 -53.97
CA MET A 453 53.46 -27.50 -53.46
C MET A 453 52.81 -28.70 -54.19
N ILE A 454 51.57 -28.56 -54.67
CA ILE A 454 50.92 -29.57 -55.52
C ILE A 454 51.57 -29.58 -56.92
N ALA A 455 51.79 -28.40 -57.51
CA ALA A 455 52.40 -28.26 -58.83
C ALA A 455 53.88 -28.71 -58.87
N SER A 456 54.63 -28.57 -57.78
CA SER A 456 56.03 -29.03 -57.73
C SER A 456 56.18 -30.55 -57.67
N LYS A 457 55.15 -31.27 -57.19
CA LYS A 457 55.09 -32.75 -57.21
C LYS A 457 54.73 -33.33 -58.58
N THR A 458 54.42 -32.50 -59.59
CA THR A 458 53.81 -32.94 -60.86
C THR A 458 54.54 -32.43 -62.12
N LYS A 459 55.72 -32.99 -62.41
CA LYS A 459 56.39 -32.90 -63.73
C LYS A 459 56.84 -34.27 -64.27
N PRO A 460 56.99 -34.44 -65.60
CA PRO A 460 56.58 -35.69 -66.26
C PRO A 460 57.71 -36.58 -66.80
N VAL A 461 57.33 -37.82 -67.16
CA VAL A 461 58.09 -38.78 -67.99
C VAL A 461 57.22 -39.20 -69.18
N THR A 462 57.82 -39.55 -70.32
CA THR A 462 57.18 -39.64 -71.65
C THR A 462 56.66 -41.05 -72.08
N PRO A 463 55.70 -41.13 -73.03
CA PRO A 463 55.07 -42.36 -73.59
C PRO A 463 55.83 -42.85 -74.87
N PRO A 464 55.37 -43.82 -75.72
CA PRO A 464 54.05 -44.53 -75.88
C PRO A 464 54.23 -46.09 -76.01
N PRO A 465 53.30 -46.97 -76.53
CA PRO A 465 52.02 -46.72 -77.25
C PRO A 465 50.77 -47.61 -76.99
N GLN A 466 49.62 -47.04 -77.41
CA GLN A 466 48.40 -47.62 -78.01
C GLN A 466 47.72 -48.90 -77.45
N VAL A 467 46.43 -48.74 -77.05
CA VAL A 467 45.26 -49.49 -77.58
C VAL A 467 44.05 -48.52 -77.65
N LYS A 468 43.06 -48.77 -78.52
CA LYS A 468 41.83 -47.94 -78.74
C LYS A 468 40.57 -48.64 -78.12
N PRO A 469 39.37 -48.02 -78.12
CA PRO A 469 38.54 -47.89 -76.92
C PRO A 469 37.49 -49.00 -76.72
N GLU A 470 36.97 -49.13 -75.50
CA GLU A 470 35.66 -49.76 -75.28
C GLU A 470 34.85 -49.06 -74.16
N LYS A 471 33.54 -49.35 -74.11
CA LYS A 471 32.53 -48.64 -73.28
C LYS A 471 32.22 -49.39 -71.96
N PRO A 472 31.52 -48.76 -70.99
CA PRO A 472 31.74 -49.04 -69.57
C PRO A 472 31.06 -50.31 -69.06
N LYS A 473 31.70 -50.97 -68.08
CA LYS A 473 31.05 -51.90 -67.16
C LYS A 473 31.47 -51.68 -65.71
N GLU A 474 30.43 -51.66 -64.87
CA GLU A 474 30.36 -52.06 -63.46
C GLU A 474 31.47 -51.61 -62.49
N ILE A 475 31.08 -50.66 -61.63
CA ILE A 475 31.73 -50.38 -60.35
C ILE A 475 31.72 -51.68 -59.50
N PRO A 476 32.86 -52.16 -59.00
CA PRO A 476 32.88 -53.32 -58.10
C PRO A 476 32.03 -53.08 -56.85
N LYS A 477 31.22 -54.07 -56.46
CA LYS A 477 30.45 -54.03 -55.19
C LYS A 477 31.41 -54.18 -54.00
N THR A 478 31.96 -53.07 -53.52
CA THR A 478 32.71 -53.05 -52.26
C THR A 478 31.82 -53.57 -51.14
N GLN A 479 32.29 -54.62 -50.46
CA GLN A 479 31.55 -55.26 -49.38
C GLN A 479 31.32 -54.24 -48.25
N THR A 480 30.12 -54.24 -47.65
CA THR A 480 29.79 -53.37 -46.52
C THR A 480 30.58 -53.79 -45.28
N GLN A 481 31.77 -53.21 -45.12
CA GLN A 481 32.52 -53.26 -43.87
C GLN A 481 31.65 -52.71 -42.74
N LYS A 482 31.61 -53.42 -41.61
CA LYS A 482 30.96 -52.93 -40.39
C LYS A 482 31.78 -51.73 -39.89
N PRO A 483 31.17 -50.56 -39.64
CA PRO A 483 31.91 -49.38 -39.21
C PRO A 483 32.66 -49.65 -37.91
N SER A 484 33.88 -49.12 -37.83
CA SER A 484 34.73 -49.20 -36.65
C SER A 484 34.11 -48.47 -35.46
N GLN A 485 34.51 -48.84 -34.24
CA GLN A 485 34.03 -48.14 -33.04
C GLN A 485 34.46 -46.65 -33.04
N GLU A 486 35.55 -46.30 -33.74
CA GLU A 486 35.99 -44.92 -33.90
C GLU A 486 35.07 -44.11 -34.83
N GLU A 487 34.62 -44.69 -35.95
CA GLU A 487 33.59 -44.07 -36.81
C GLU A 487 32.26 -43.89 -36.07
N ILE A 488 31.84 -44.90 -35.28
CA ILE A 488 30.64 -44.81 -34.44
C ILE A 488 30.80 -43.70 -33.39
N ASN A 489 31.96 -43.59 -32.74
CA ASN A 489 32.26 -42.50 -31.81
C ASN A 489 32.30 -41.12 -32.48
N ASN A 490 32.74 -41.04 -33.75
CA ASN A 490 32.76 -39.78 -34.50
C ASN A 490 31.35 -39.36 -34.96
N TRP A 491 30.51 -40.29 -35.42
CA TRP A 491 29.07 -40.02 -35.63
C TRP A 491 28.39 -39.59 -34.33
N TYR A 492 28.77 -40.14 -33.17
CA TYR A 492 28.22 -39.70 -31.88
C TYR A 492 28.60 -38.25 -31.53
N LYS A 493 29.86 -37.85 -31.72
CA LYS A 493 30.31 -36.46 -31.55
C LYS A 493 29.52 -35.51 -32.47
N GLU A 494 29.35 -35.89 -33.74
CA GLU A 494 28.60 -35.16 -34.74
C GLU A 494 27.10 -35.03 -34.36
N ALA A 495 26.48 -36.12 -33.90
CA ALA A 495 25.08 -36.13 -33.46
C ALA A 495 24.82 -35.20 -32.27
N VAL A 496 25.74 -35.16 -31.30
CA VAL A 496 25.67 -34.23 -30.15
C VAL A 496 25.88 -32.77 -30.61
N ASN A 497 26.78 -32.53 -31.57
CA ASN A 497 26.97 -31.19 -32.16
C ASN A 497 25.69 -30.71 -32.87
N LEU A 498 25.04 -31.57 -33.66
CA LEU A 498 23.76 -31.29 -34.31
C LEU A 498 22.64 -31.00 -33.29
N TYR A 499 22.60 -31.73 -32.16
CA TYR A 499 21.65 -31.44 -31.07
C TYR A 499 21.89 -30.06 -30.45
N LEU A 500 23.15 -29.69 -30.19
CA LEU A 500 23.51 -28.38 -29.62
C LEU A 500 23.23 -27.22 -30.59
N GLN A 501 23.26 -27.48 -31.90
CA GLN A 501 22.87 -26.53 -32.95
C GLN A 501 21.34 -26.46 -33.20
N GLY A 502 20.52 -27.16 -32.40
CA GLY A 502 19.07 -27.22 -32.58
C GLY A 502 18.59 -28.01 -33.81
N LYS A 503 19.50 -28.69 -34.53
CA LYS A 503 19.22 -29.51 -35.72
C LYS A 503 18.69 -30.89 -35.33
N TYR A 504 17.62 -30.92 -34.54
CA TYR A 504 17.12 -32.13 -33.88
C TYR A 504 16.78 -33.27 -34.86
N LYS A 505 16.22 -32.96 -36.05
CA LYS A 505 15.90 -33.97 -37.08
C LYS A 505 17.16 -34.64 -37.68
N GLU A 506 18.22 -33.87 -37.92
CA GLU A 506 19.50 -34.39 -38.40
C GLU A 506 20.19 -35.23 -37.31
N SER A 507 20.21 -34.71 -36.07
CA SER A 507 20.71 -35.43 -34.88
C SER A 507 20.00 -36.77 -34.67
N LYS A 508 18.66 -36.80 -34.76
CA LYS A 508 17.83 -38.01 -34.64
C LYS A 508 18.30 -39.10 -35.60
N THR A 509 18.41 -38.76 -36.88
CA THR A 509 18.78 -39.70 -37.96
C THR A 509 20.16 -40.30 -37.71
N LEU A 510 21.11 -39.51 -37.21
CA LEU A 510 22.47 -39.97 -36.94
C LEU A 510 22.55 -40.85 -35.67
N LEU A 511 21.74 -40.56 -34.64
CA LEU A 511 21.61 -41.40 -33.44
C LEU A 511 20.93 -42.75 -33.74
N GLU A 512 19.90 -42.75 -34.57
CA GLU A 512 19.25 -43.99 -35.04
C GLU A 512 20.20 -44.82 -35.92
N LYS A 513 21.04 -44.18 -36.74
CA LYS A 513 22.14 -44.84 -37.48
C LYS A 513 23.17 -45.47 -36.53
N ILE A 514 23.57 -44.78 -35.47
CA ILE A 514 24.50 -45.33 -34.45
C ILE A 514 23.91 -46.57 -33.79
N LEU A 515 22.68 -46.48 -33.29
CA LEU A 515 22.01 -47.57 -32.57
C LEU A 515 21.71 -48.79 -33.45
N LYS A 516 21.73 -48.65 -34.78
CA LYS A 516 21.67 -49.76 -35.74
C LYS A 516 22.95 -50.60 -35.78
N TYR A 517 24.11 -50.03 -35.43
CA TYR A 517 25.42 -50.72 -35.45
C TYR A 517 25.98 -51.01 -34.05
N ASP A 518 25.64 -50.18 -33.05
CA ASP A 518 25.93 -50.35 -31.62
C ASP A 518 24.63 -50.16 -30.80
N PRO A 519 23.77 -51.20 -30.70
CA PRO A 519 22.51 -51.15 -29.93
C PRO A 519 22.74 -51.03 -28.41
N THR A 520 23.97 -51.22 -27.95
CA THR A 520 24.42 -51.11 -26.56
C THR A 520 24.78 -49.68 -26.16
N ASN A 521 24.84 -48.73 -27.09
CA ASN A 521 25.30 -47.37 -26.84
C ASN A 521 24.33 -46.53 -25.97
N GLU A 522 24.45 -46.61 -24.65
CA GLU A 522 23.61 -45.86 -23.70
C GLU A 522 23.66 -44.34 -23.93
N LYS A 523 24.82 -43.82 -24.34
CA LYS A 523 25.01 -42.39 -24.62
C LYS A 523 24.15 -41.95 -25.80
N ALA A 524 24.14 -42.73 -26.89
CA ALA A 524 23.27 -42.47 -28.04
C ALA A 524 21.78 -42.60 -27.69
N LYS A 525 21.37 -43.61 -26.89
CA LYS A 525 19.98 -43.73 -26.39
C LYS A 525 19.56 -42.51 -25.59
N LYS A 526 20.40 -42.06 -24.64
CA LYS A 526 20.12 -40.92 -23.76
C LYS A 526 20.04 -39.59 -24.52
N TYR A 527 20.77 -39.44 -25.63
CA TYR A 527 20.60 -38.30 -26.53
C TYR A 527 19.41 -38.44 -27.46
N LEU A 528 19.04 -39.65 -27.90
CA LEU A 528 17.88 -39.86 -28.76
C LEU A 528 16.56 -39.50 -28.07
N GLU A 529 16.40 -39.82 -26.77
CA GLU A 529 15.22 -39.37 -26.00
C GLU A 529 15.21 -37.84 -25.84
N LYS A 530 16.35 -37.21 -25.51
CA LYS A 530 16.47 -35.74 -25.48
C LYS A 530 16.16 -35.07 -26.83
N VAL A 531 16.45 -35.74 -27.94
CA VAL A 531 16.10 -35.27 -29.29
C VAL A 531 14.60 -35.40 -29.54
N LYS A 532 13.96 -36.50 -29.10
CA LYS A 532 12.49 -36.67 -29.17
C LYS A 532 11.73 -35.67 -28.31
N GLU A 533 12.27 -35.26 -27.16
CA GLU A 533 11.72 -34.16 -26.33
C GLU A 533 11.77 -32.77 -26.99
N LYS A 534 12.35 -32.65 -28.20
CA LYS A 534 12.59 -31.38 -28.92
C LYS A 534 12.04 -31.37 -30.36
N ILE A 535 11.27 -32.38 -30.76
CA ILE A 535 10.65 -32.51 -32.10
C ILE A 535 9.13 -32.67 -31.93
#